data_AF-A0A521TAI0-F1
#
_entry.id   AF-A0A521TAI0-F1
#
_cell.length_a   1.000
_cell.length_b   1.000
_cell.length_c   1.000
_cell.angle_alpha   90.00
_cell.angle_beta   90.00
_cell.angle_gamma   90.00
#
_symmetry.space_group_name_H-M   'P 1'
#
loop_
_entity.id
_entity.type
_entity.pdbx_description
1 polymer ?
#
loop_
_entity_poly.entity_id
_entity_poly.type
_entity_poly.pdbx_seq_one_letter_code
_entity_poly.pdbx_strand_id
1 'polypeptide(L)'
;MHQARAGAGSLTRALDDAMATGYGECFWPAFIGGQYWWIFKREGDALEVIAMWTRGGVSTWEHVFRARDGAAFVAESLAAEVARLKLSD
;
A
#
# COMPACT_ATOMS: atom_id res chain seq x y z
N MET A 1 4.79 -13.15 -11.46
CA MET A 1 5.80 -13.03 -10.38
C MET A 1 6.60 -11.73 -10.44
N HIS A 2 7.20 -11.35 -11.57
CA HIS A 2 7.98 -10.09 -11.68
C HIS A 2 7.22 -8.83 -11.27
N GLN A 3 5.97 -8.65 -11.74
CA GLN A 3 5.12 -7.51 -11.34
C GLN A 3 4.71 -7.52 -9.85
N ALA A 4 4.60 -8.70 -9.24
CA ALA A 4 4.23 -8.82 -7.82
C ALA A 4 5.39 -8.37 -6.90
N ARG A 5 6.64 -8.66 -7.28
CA ARG A 5 7.84 -8.18 -6.56
C ARG A 5 7.99 -6.67 -6.66
N ALA A 6 7.86 -6.12 -7.88
CA ALA A 6 7.86 -4.67 -8.08
C ALA A 6 6.74 -3.97 -7.29
N GLY A 7 5.55 -4.59 -7.24
CA GLY A 7 4.44 -4.13 -6.40
C GLY A 7 4.81 -4.10 -4.92
N ALA A 8 5.32 -5.20 -4.38
CA ALA A 8 5.75 -5.30 -2.97
C ALA A 8 6.84 -4.28 -2.62
N GLY A 9 7.82 -4.07 -3.50
CA GLY A 9 8.86 -3.06 -3.31
C GLY A 9 8.30 -1.63 -3.30
N SER A 10 7.30 -1.32 -4.12
CA SER A 10 6.61 -0.02 -4.05
C SER A 10 5.74 0.12 -2.80
N LEU A 11 5.09 -0.96 -2.34
CA LEU A 11 4.30 -0.94 -1.11
C LEU A 11 5.18 -0.68 0.12
N THR A 12 6.33 -1.36 0.18
CA THR A 12 7.30 -1.23 1.28
C THR A 12 7.86 0.20 1.33
N ARG A 13 8.28 0.76 0.18
CA ARG A 13 8.74 2.14 0.11
C ARG A 13 7.69 3.16 0.54
N ALA A 14 6.45 3.00 0.09
CA ALA A 14 5.35 3.87 0.50
C ALA A 14 5.10 3.82 2.01
N LEU A 15 5.21 2.63 2.62
CA LEU A 15 5.12 2.52 4.07
C LEU A 15 6.32 3.20 4.76
N ASP A 16 7.54 2.97 4.29
CA ASP A 16 8.75 3.59 4.85
C ASP A 16 8.63 5.13 4.83
N ASP A 17 8.15 5.70 3.72
CA ASP A 17 7.88 7.13 3.58
C ASP A 17 6.84 7.62 4.60
N ALA A 18 5.76 6.85 4.83
CA ALA A 18 4.76 7.18 5.83
C ALA A 18 5.30 7.10 7.26
N MET A 19 6.18 6.15 7.54
CA MET A 19 6.84 6.02 8.83
C MET A 19 7.78 7.20 9.09
N ALA A 20 8.48 7.68 8.07
CA ALA A 20 9.42 8.79 8.16
C ALA A 20 8.73 10.18 8.18
N THR A 21 7.70 10.37 7.37
CA THR A 21 7.16 11.71 7.04
C THR A 21 5.70 11.92 7.44
N GLY A 22 4.98 10.87 7.82
CA GLY A 22 3.55 10.93 8.12
C GLY A 22 2.65 10.52 6.95
N TYR A 23 3.18 10.42 5.73
CA TYR A 23 2.40 10.08 4.54
C TYR A 23 3.23 9.29 3.53
N GLY A 24 2.61 8.32 2.87
CA GLY A 24 3.23 7.64 1.74
C GLY A 24 2.21 6.90 0.90
N GLU A 25 2.52 6.72 -0.38
CA GLU A 25 1.57 6.13 -1.33
C GLU A 25 2.26 5.41 -2.47
N CYS A 26 1.54 4.47 -3.08
CA CYS A 26 1.97 3.84 -4.32
C CYS A 26 0.80 3.50 -5.24
N PHE A 27 1.09 3.44 -6.54
CA PHE A 27 0.13 3.17 -7.60
C PHE A 27 0.53 1.95 -8.40
N TRP A 28 -0.43 1.06 -8.70
CA TRP A 28 -0.21 -0.09 -9.59
C TRP A 28 -1.29 -0.21 -10.66
N PRO A 29 -0.90 -0.48 -11.92
CA PRO A 29 -1.86 -0.82 -12.96
C PRO A 29 -2.48 -2.21 -12.69
N ALA A 30 -3.80 -2.29 -12.74
CA ALA A 30 -4.54 -3.56 -12.66
C ALA A 30 -4.58 -4.26 -14.03
N PHE A 31 -4.49 -5.59 -14.03
CA PHE A 31 -4.40 -6.43 -15.25
C PHE A 31 -5.60 -6.30 -16.21
N ILE A 32 -6.79 -5.91 -15.74
CA ILE A 32 -8.04 -5.83 -16.53
C ILE A 32 -8.40 -4.37 -16.89
N GLY A 33 -7.43 -3.46 -16.78
CA GLY A 33 -7.66 -2.02 -16.96
C GLY A 33 -8.18 -1.39 -15.67
N GLY A 34 -7.41 -0.46 -15.14
CA GLY A 34 -7.67 0.19 -13.86
C GLY A 34 -6.38 0.38 -13.07
N GLN A 35 -6.47 1.07 -11.93
CA GLN A 35 -5.32 1.37 -11.08
C GLN A 35 -5.68 1.17 -9.62
N TYR A 36 -4.81 0.50 -8.87
CA TYR A 36 -4.85 0.51 -7.42
C TYR A 36 -4.02 1.67 -6.90
N TRP A 37 -4.54 2.37 -5.89
CA TRP A 37 -3.82 3.37 -5.14
C TRP A 37 -3.85 2.98 -3.66
N TRP A 38 -2.68 2.75 -3.10
CA TRP A 38 -2.51 2.50 -1.68
C TRP A 38 -1.95 3.75 -1.02
N ILE A 39 -2.56 4.15 0.10
CA ILE A 39 -2.17 5.31 0.89
C ILE A 39 -1.96 4.88 2.33
N PHE A 40 -0.87 5.36 2.93
CA PHE A 40 -0.53 5.21 4.33
C PHE A 40 -0.50 6.60 4.97
N LYS A 41 -1.28 6.80 6.04
CA LYS A 41 -1.31 8.04 6.82
C LYS A 41 -0.96 7.75 8.26
N ARG A 42 0.16 8.29 8.74
CA ARG A 42 0.62 8.09 10.11
C ARG A 42 0.30 9.31 10.96
N GLU A 43 -0.32 9.06 12.11
CA GLU A 43 -0.62 10.05 13.12
C GLU A 43 -0.13 9.52 14.47
N GLY A 44 1.07 9.95 14.88
CA GLY A 44 1.70 9.46 16.10
C GLY A 44 2.05 7.97 16.01
N ASP A 45 1.43 7.16 16.86
CA ASP A 45 1.59 5.70 16.92
C ASP A 45 0.58 4.95 16.04
N ALA A 46 -0.39 5.64 15.44
CA ALA A 46 -1.39 5.03 14.59
C ALA A 46 -1.05 5.22 13.10
N LEU A 47 -1.43 4.23 12.30
CA LEU A 47 -1.31 4.23 10.85
C LEU A 47 -2.64 3.82 10.22
N GLU A 48 -3.15 4.68 9.34
CA GLU A 48 -4.30 4.39 8.49
C GLU A 48 -3.82 3.89 7.13
N VAL A 49 -4.36 2.74 6.70
CA VAL A 49 -4.13 2.12 5.40
C VAL A 49 -5.41 2.26 4.59
N ILE A 50 -5.30 2.85 3.40
CA ILE A 50 -6.40 3.00 2.45
C ILE A 50 -5.98 2.34 1.15
N ALA A 51 -6.83 1.46 0.60
CA ALA A 51 -6.66 0.93 -0.75
C ALA A 51 -7.87 1.31 -1.59
N MET A 52 -7.60 2.00 -2.68
CA MET A 52 -8.58 2.48 -3.65
C MET A 52 -8.34 1.79 -4.98
N TRP A 53 -9.41 1.62 -5.75
CA TRP A 53 -9.34 1.14 -7.12
C TRP A 53 -10.14 2.07 -8.02
N THR A 54 -9.68 2.25 -9.26
CA THR A 54 -10.42 3.01 -10.28
C THR A 54 -10.30 2.34 -11.64
N ARG A 55 -11.35 2.46 -12.46
CA ARG A 55 -11.38 2.02 -13.86
C ARG A 55 -11.20 3.22 -14.80
N GLY A 56 -9.98 3.44 -15.29
CA GLY A 56 -9.70 4.53 -16.24
C GLY A 56 -9.73 5.93 -15.60
N GLY A 57 -9.39 6.95 -16.39
CA GLY A 57 -9.13 8.30 -15.90
C GLY A 57 -10.26 8.93 -15.07
N VAL A 58 -9.95 9.16 -13.79
CA VAL A 58 -10.39 10.30 -12.95
C VAL A 58 -11.78 10.28 -12.29
N SER A 59 -12.81 9.56 -12.73
CA SER A 59 -14.17 9.89 -12.24
C SER A 59 -14.81 9.02 -11.15
N THR A 60 -14.33 7.80 -10.83
CA THR A 60 -14.91 7.00 -9.74
C THR A 60 -13.86 6.15 -9.03
N TRP A 61 -13.31 6.68 -7.93
CA TRP A 61 -12.54 5.85 -7.02
C TRP A 61 -13.51 5.00 -6.20
N GLU A 62 -13.46 3.70 -6.42
CA GLU A 62 -14.14 2.74 -5.57
C GLU A 62 -13.24 2.50 -4.35
N HIS A 63 -13.73 2.85 -3.16
CA HIS A 63 -13.04 2.50 -1.92
C HIS A 63 -13.12 0.98 -1.76
N VAL A 64 -11.98 0.32 -1.87
CA VAL A 64 -11.92 -1.13 -1.71
C VAL A 64 -11.64 -1.48 -0.26
N PHE A 65 -10.86 -0.66 0.45
CA PHE A 65 -10.47 -0.94 1.82
C PHE A 65 -10.01 0.31 2.59
N ARG A 66 -10.34 0.37 3.89
CA ARG A 66 -9.78 1.34 4.85
C ARG A 66 -9.71 0.70 6.24
N ALA A 67 -8.54 0.77 6.87
CA ALA A 67 -8.34 0.32 8.24
C ALA A 67 -7.31 1.20 8.96
N ARG A 68 -7.33 1.17 10.29
CA ARG A 68 -6.38 1.90 11.15
C ARG A 68 -5.92 1.00 12.27
N ASP A 69 -4.61 0.99 12.52
CA ASP A 69 -3.97 0.20 13.58
C ASP A 69 -2.67 0.86 14.04
N GLY A 70 -1.91 0.21 14.94
CA GLY A 70 -0.60 0.67 15.38
C GLY A 70 0.45 0.65 14.25
N ALA A 71 1.19 1.73 14.09
CA ALA A 71 2.15 1.92 13.00
C ALA A 71 3.26 0.85 13.00
N ALA A 72 3.78 0.49 14.18
CA ALA A 72 4.76 -0.59 14.31
C ALA A 72 4.16 -1.95 13.91
N PHE A 73 2.95 -2.24 14.38
CA PHE A 73 2.25 -3.48 14.05
C PHE A 73 2.00 -3.62 12.55
N VAL A 74 1.54 -2.57 11.87
CA VAL A 74 1.33 -2.61 10.42
C VAL A 74 2.63 -2.82 9.67
N ALA A 75 3.72 -2.17 10.11
CA ALA A 75 5.02 -2.31 9.45
C ALA A 75 5.60 -3.72 9.58
N GLU A 76 5.55 -4.28 10.78
CA GLU A 76 5.98 -5.66 11.04
C GLU A 76 5.12 -6.68 10.27
N SER A 77 3.80 -6.47 10.26
CA SER A 77 2.85 -7.34 9.56
C SER A 77 3.07 -7.31 8.04
N LEU A 78 3.30 -6.13 7.46
CA LEU A 78 3.57 -6.01 6.03
C LEU A 78 4.89 -6.71 5.66
N ALA A 79 5.95 -6.48 6.42
CA ALA A 79 7.24 -7.10 6.19
C ALA A 79 7.15 -8.64 6.27
N ALA A 80 6.46 -9.15 7.29
CA ALA A 80 6.22 -10.58 7.46
C ALA A 80 5.44 -11.18 6.27
N GLU A 81 4.42 -10.48 5.77
CA GLU A 81 3.60 -10.95 4.66
C GLU A 81 4.36 -10.95 3.32
N VAL A 82 5.14 -9.90 3.04
CA VAL A 82 6.03 -9.85 1.87
C VAL A 82 7.03 -11.00 1.87
N ALA A 83 7.62 -11.30 3.04
CA ALA A 83 8.54 -12.41 3.22
C ALA A 83 7.84 -13.77 3.02
N ARG A 84 6.66 -13.96 3.63
CA ARG A 84 5.84 -15.19 3.50
C ARG A 84 5.49 -15.48 2.05
N LEU A 85 5.16 -14.45 1.27
CA LEU A 85 4.84 -14.54 -0.15
C LEU A 85 6.08 -14.63 -1.06
N LYS A 86 7.29 -14.54 -0.50
CA LYS A 86 8.57 -14.52 -1.24
C LYS A 86 8.59 -13.42 -2.31
N LEU A 87 8.13 -12.23 -1.94
CA LEU A 87 8.06 -11.06 -2.81
C LEU A 87 9.15 -10.01 -2.52
N SER A 88 9.98 -10.23 -1.49
CA SER A 88 11.23 -9.50 -1.31
C SER A 88 12.19 -9.79 -2.48
N ASP A 89 12.95 -8.78 -2.90
CA ASP A 89 13.95 -8.90 -3.97
C ASP A 89 14.92 -10.07 -3.74
#